data_AF-A0A0B5E7J9-F1
#
_entry.id   AF-A0A0B5E7J9-F1
#
_cell.length_a   1.000
_cell.length_b   1.000
_cell.length_c   1.000
_cell.angle_alpha   90.00
_cell.angle_beta   90.00
_cell.angle_gamma   90.00
#
_symmetry.space_group_name_H-M   'P 1'
#
loop_
_entity.id
_entity.type
_entity.pdbx_description
1 polymer ?
#
loop_
_entity_poly.entity_id
_entity_poly.type
_entity_poly.pdbx_seq_one_letter_code
_entity_poly.pdbx_strand_id
1 'polypeptide(L)'
;MPGEEDRLCELEGRIIAHRRLLVRLMGAMDPGAREEHLRWIADREILHDGQEDPGAVPTGTEALSLSIAEEFKEIAELARARFADEA
;
A
#
# COMPACT_ATOMS: atom_id res chain seq x y z
N MET A 1 14.66 -18.65 -19.38
CA MET A 1 13.46 -17.98 -18.86
C MET A 1 13.73 -17.70 -17.39
N PRO A 2 13.60 -16.46 -16.91
CA PRO A 2 13.79 -16.19 -15.48
C PRO A 2 12.82 -17.05 -14.66
N GLY A 3 13.31 -17.55 -13.53
CA GLY A 3 12.55 -18.40 -12.61
C GLY A 3 11.37 -17.65 -11.99
N GLU A 4 10.47 -18.38 -11.33
CA GLU A 4 9.33 -17.78 -10.63
C GLU A 4 9.81 -16.80 -9.54
N GLU A 5 10.83 -17.18 -8.77
CA GLU A 5 11.48 -16.32 -7.77
C GLU A 5 12.07 -15.03 -8.38
N ASP A 6 12.75 -15.13 -9.53
CA ASP A 6 13.30 -13.95 -10.23
C ASP A 6 12.20 -12.96 -10.60
N ARG A 7 11.04 -13.47 -11.06
CA ARG A 7 9.88 -12.64 -11.42
C ARG A 7 9.24 -11.99 -10.20
N LEU A 8 9.16 -12.70 -9.07
CA LEU A 8 8.66 -12.14 -7.81
C LEU A 8 9.57 -11.01 -7.31
N CYS A 9 10.89 -11.22 -7.32
CA CYS A 9 11.85 -10.16 -6.98
C CYS A 9 11.75 -8.95 -7.91
N GLU A 10 11.55 -9.16 -9.22
CA GLU A 10 11.36 -8.06 -10.16
C GLU A 10 10.08 -7.27 -9.85
N LEU A 11 8.97 -7.95 -9.56
CA LEU A 11 7.71 -7.31 -9.18
C LEU A 11 7.84 -6.54 -7.87
N GLU A 12 8.49 -7.11 -6.85
CA GLU A 12 8.76 -6.44 -5.58
C GLU A 12 9.58 -5.16 -5.80
N GLY A 13 10.67 -5.24 -6.58
CA GLY A 13 11.49 -4.08 -6.91
C GLY A 13 10.71 -2.98 -7.64
N ARG A 14 9.81 -3.37 -8.55
CA ARG A 14 8.91 -2.43 -9.23
C ARG A 14 7.93 -1.79 -8.24
N ILE A 15 7.29 -2.55 -7.38
CA ILE A 15 6.34 -2.04 -6.38
C ILE A 15 7.04 -1.03 -5.45
N ILE A 16 8.22 -1.37 -4.92
CA ILE A 16 9.02 -0.48 -4.07
C ILE A 16 9.33 0.85 -4.79
N ALA A 17 9.69 0.79 -6.07
CA ALA A 17 9.97 2.00 -6.86
C ALA A 17 8.73 2.91 -6.97
N HIS A 18 7.53 2.33 -7.17
CA HIS A 18 6.29 3.08 -7.22
C HIS A 18 5.93 3.69 -5.85
N ARG A 19 6.05 2.92 -4.75
CA ARG A 19 5.82 3.45 -3.38
C ARG A 19 6.68 4.68 -3.11
N ARG A 20 7.98 4.60 -3.45
CA ARG A 20 8.93 5.72 -3.31
C ARG A 20 8.55 6.93 -4.16
N LEU A 21 8.15 6.72 -5.41
CA LEU A 21 7.70 7.80 -6.30
C LEU A 21 6.45 8.48 -5.75
N LEU A 22 5.46 7.71 -5.28
CA LEU A 22 4.23 8.25 -4.70
C LEU A 22 4.51 9.13 -3.49
N VAL A 23 5.33 8.67 -2.55
CA VAL A 23 5.72 9.47 -1.38
C VAL A 23 6.49 10.73 -1.79
N ARG A 24 7.37 10.65 -2.79
CA ARG A 24 8.09 11.80 -3.34
C ARG A 24 7.16 12.84 -3.98
N LEU A 25 6.08 12.40 -4.64
CA LEU A 25 5.06 13.27 -5.21
C LEU A 25 4.23 13.92 -4.10
N MET A 26 3.80 13.17 -3.08
CA MET A 26 3.09 13.72 -1.91
C MET A 26 3.90 14.79 -1.18
N GLY A 27 5.22 14.62 -1.08
CA GLY A 27 6.10 15.64 -0.48
C GLY A 27 6.19 16.95 -1.27
N ALA A 28 5.77 16.98 -2.53
CA ALA A 28 5.74 18.19 -3.36
C ALA A 28 4.36 18.87 -3.38
N MET A 29 3.34 18.25 -2.76
CA MET A 29 2.00 18.83 -2.65
C MET A 29 1.96 19.91 -1.58
N ASP A 30 0.95 20.79 -1.65
CA ASP A 30 0.65 21.67 -0.52
C ASP A 30 0.21 20.84 0.71
N PRO A 31 0.36 21.38 1.93
CA PRO A 31 0.06 20.63 3.15
C PRO A 31 -1.37 20.10 3.24
N GLY A 32 -2.37 20.83 2.70
CA GLY A 32 -3.77 20.44 2.78
C GLY A 32 -4.09 19.27 1.84
N ALA A 33 -3.66 19.36 0.58
CA ALA A 33 -3.79 18.26 -0.36
C ALA A 33 -3.03 17.01 0.12
N ARG A 34 -1.84 17.18 0.71
CA ARG A 34 -1.08 16.07 1.29
C ARG A 34 -1.86 15.39 2.43
N GLU A 35 -2.44 16.16 3.35
CA GLU A 35 -3.22 15.60 4.45
C GLU A 35 -4.46 14.83 3.95
N GLU A 36 -5.15 15.35 2.93
CA GLU A 36 -6.29 14.66 2.30
C GLU A 36 -5.88 13.30 1.71
N HIS A 37 -4.76 13.25 0.98
CA HIS A 37 -4.25 12.00 0.41
C HIS A 37 -3.82 11.00 1.50
N LEU A 38 -3.16 11.47 2.57
CA LEU A 38 -2.79 10.61 3.70
C LEU A 38 -4.02 10.02 4.39
N ARG A 39 -5.09 10.80 4.56
CA ARG A 39 -6.36 10.32 5.13
C ARG A 39 -7.01 9.27 4.21
N TRP A 40 -7.04 9.54 2.91
CA TRP A 40 -7.60 8.62 1.91
C TRP A 40 -6.83 7.28 1.84
N ILE A 41 -5.51 7.31 2.02
CA ILE A 41 -4.67 6.12 2.14
C ILE A 41 -5.01 5.35 3.43
N ALA A 42 -5.10 6.06 4.57
CA ALA A 42 -5.39 5.44 5.87
C ALA A 42 -6.74 4.70 5.89
N ASP A 43 -7.76 5.26 5.25
CA ASP A 43 -9.09 4.63 5.13
C ASP A 43 -9.05 3.29 4.36
N ARG A 44 -7.98 3.03 3.59
CA ARG A 44 -7.79 1.81 2.78
C ARG A 44 -6.81 0.81 3.38
N GLU A 45 -6.22 1.11 4.53
CA GLU A 45 -5.41 0.15 5.29
C GLU A 45 -6.27 -0.99 5.87
N ILE A 46 -7.60 -0.81 5.93
CA ILE A 46 -8.54 -1.77 6.49
C ILE A 46 -9.34 -2.44 5.36
N LEU A 47 -9.28 -3.77 5.29
CA LEU A 47 -10.26 -4.53 4.52
C LEU A 47 -11.60 -4.38 5.24
N HIS A 48 -12.56 -3.66 4.66
CA HIS A 48 -13.93 -3.64 5.16
C HIS A 48 -14.59 -4.98 4.85
N ASP A 49 -14.20 -6.03 5.58
CA ASP A 49 -14.87 -7.31 5.51
C ASP A 49 -16.16 -7.22 6.33
N GLY A 50 -17.28 -7.37 5.64
CA GLY A 50 -18.61 -7.38 6.23
C GLY A 50 -18.94 -8.70 6.92
N GLN A 51 -18.28 -9.83 6.66
CA GLN A 51 -18.55 -11.14 7.27
C GLN A 51 -17.36 -12.12 7.07
N GLU A 52 -16.37 -12.09 7.98
CA GLU A 52 -15.43 -13.21 8.12
C GLU A 52 -16.14 -14.41 8.76
N ASP A 53 -16.66 -15.33 7.95
CA ASP A 53 -17.16 -16.63 8.40
C ASP A 53 -15.96 -17.52 8.82
N PRO A 54 -15.85 -17.92 10.11
CA PRO A 54 -14.73 -18.74 10.59
C PRO A 54 -14.77 -20.14 9.94
N GLY A 55 -14.09 -20.26 8.79
CA GLY A 55 -13.99 -21.51 8.02
C GLY A 55 -13.96 -21.32 6.50
N ALA A 56 -14.21 -20.12 5.99
CA ALA A 56 -14.14 -19.84 4.56
C ALA A 56 -12.67 -19.82 4.08
N VAL A 57 -12.37 -20.60 3.05
CA VAL A 57 -11.08 -20.50 2.33
C VAL A 57 -11.11 -19.22 1.51
N PRO A 58 -10.12 -18.31 1.65
CA PRO A 58 -10.15 -17.06 0.94
C PRO A 58 -10.31 -17.28 -0.56
N THR A 59 -11.35 -16.68 -1.15
CA THR A 59 -11.50 -16.74 -2.61
C THR A 59 -10.38 -15.92 -3.26
N GLY A 60 -10.01 -16.21 -4.52
CA GLY A 60 -8.94 -15.47 -5.22
C GLY A 60 -9.16 -13.94 -5.25
N THR A 61 -10.41 -13.49 -5.15
CA THR A 61 -10.80 -12.08 -5.07
C THR A 61 -10.50 -11.47 -3.69
N GLU A 62 -10.67 -12.24 -2.61
CA GLU A 62 -10.33 -11.82 -1.24
C GLU A 62 -8.82 -11.71 -1.06
N ALA A 63 -8.05 -12.65 -1.62
CA ALA A 63 -6.58 -12.59 -1.60
C ALA A 63 -6.03 -11.33 -2.31
N LEU A 64 -6.62 -10.95 -3.46
CA LEU A 64 -6.26 -9.71 -4.15
C LEU A 64 -6.61 -8.47 -3.32
N SER A 65 -7.78 -8.45 -2.69
CA SER A 65 -8.24 -7.31 -1.88
C SER A 65 -7.37 -7.12 -0.64
N LEU A 66 -6.97 -8.22 0.02
CA LEU A 66 -6.02 -8.21 1.12
C LEU A 66 -4.65 -7.66 0.67
N SER A 67 -4.13 -8.16 -0.45
CA SER A 67 -2.85 -7.69 -1.00
C SER A 67 -2.87 -6.19 -1.33
N ILE A 68 -4.02 -5.67 -1.80
CA ILE A 68 -4.20 -4.22 -2.01
C ILE A 68 -4.19 -3.45 -0.69
N ALA A 69 -4.87 -3.94 0.35
CA ALA A 69 -4.88 -3.29 1.65
C ALA A 69 -3.49 -3.28 2.30
N GLU A 70 -2.73 -4.38 2.16
CA GLU A 70 -1.32 -4.45 2.59
C GLU A 70 -0.44 -3.44 1.86
N GLU A 71 -0.62 -3.29 0.54
CA GLU A 71 0.07 -2.26 -0.23
C GLU A 71 -0.22 -0.84 0.28
N PHE A 72 -1.47 -0.55 0.65
CA PHE A 72 -1.83 0.75 1.25
C PHE A 72 -1.16 0.97 2.61
N LYS A 73 -1.04 -0.06 3.46
CA LYS A 73 -0.30 0.02 4.73
C LYS A 73 1.17 0.38 4.49
N GLU A 74 1.81 -0.29 3.56
CA GLU A 74 3.22 -0.06 3.19
C GLU A 74 3.45 1.37 2.69
N ILE A 75 2.55 1.90 1.84
CA ILE A 75 2.62 3.29 1.39
C ILE A 75 2.44 4.26 2.56
N ALA A 76 1.49 3.98 3.46
CA ALA A 76 1.21 4.82 4.61
C ALA A 76 2.40 4.87 5.59
N GLU A 77 3.03 3.73 5.87
CA GLU A 77 4.22 3.65 6.71
C GLU A 77 5.38 4.44 6.11
N LEU A 78 5.64 4.28 4.81
CA LEU A 78 6.70 5.02 4.12
C LEU A 78 6.44 6.54 4.15
N ALA A 79 5.19 6.96 3.98
CA ALA A 79 4.79 8.36 4.05
C ALA A 79 4.95 8.92 5.47
N ARG A 80 4.49 8.17 6.50
CA ARG A 80 4.64 8.54 7.92
C ARG A 80 6.11 8.71 8.29
N ALA A 81 6.96 7.75 7.94
CA ALA A 81 8.40 7.83 8.19
C ALA A 81 9.01 9.07 7.51
N ARG A 82 8.65 9.34 6.25
CA ARG A 82 9.20 10.46 5.50
C ARG A 82 8.81 11.83 6.06
N PHE A 83 7.57 11.99 6.54
CA PHE A 83 7.04 13.27 7.00
C PHE A 83 7.19 13.51 8.50
N ALA A 84 7.39 12.45 9.30
CA ALA A 84 7.78 12.59 10.70
C ALA A 84 9.16 13.25 10.84
N ASP A 85 10.08 12.98 9.91
CA ASP A 85 11.41 13.62 9.86
C ASP A 85 11.39 15.10 9.46
N GLU A 86 10.26 15.62 8.96
CA GLU A 86 10.12 17.03 8.51
C GLU A 86 9.44 17.94 9.55
N ALA A 87 8.91 17.38 10.64
CA ALA A 87 8.20 18.08 11.70
C ALA A 87 9.12 18.48 12.87
#